data_AF-A0A165YT89-F1
#
_entry.id   AF-A0A165YT89-F1
#
_cell.length_a   1.000
_cell.length_b   1.000
_cell.length_c   1.000
_cell.angle_alpha   90.00
_cell.angle_beta   90.00
_cell.angle_gamma   90.00
#
_symmetry.space_group_name_H-M   'P 1'
#
loop_
_entity.id
_entity.type
_entity.pdbx_description
1 polymer ?
#
loop_
_entity_poly.entity_id
_entity_poly.type
_entity_poly.pdbx_seq_one_letter_code
_entity_poly.pdbx_strand_id
1 'polypeptide(L)'
;MSPLIYRYAFACTFAASFAHALSISNRATITQLSNGTTIEYGETGVPDGIKEWQSTGILYKGCSNTAAAISNCYNLTLTSNPNEQLDPNFLSSPRQRIELRGDSHTSGSSYSFQWKQFLASSVGTSTHFFHLMQVFDETADGPVVTLDAVSNKLSIKDYATDRTDCGGTCPSVALTNYNGITTLHSMTVTFGPSGSLSYKVTNAKSGATILSYSATGAMGGDSAYLKFGTYRATFTGMTASDAAVGDFTYTEL
;
A
#
# COMPACT_ATOMS: atom_id res chain seq x y z
N MET A 1 8.76 -60.21 -68.95
CA MET A 1 8.79 -61.27 -67.91
C MET A 1 8.76 -60.58 -66.56
N SER A 2 7.75 -60.85 -65.74
CA SER A 2 7.84 -60.73 -64.26
C SER A 2 8.67 -61.93 -63.71
N PRO A 3 8.96 -62.14 -62.40
CA PRO A 3 8.55 -61.43 -61.16
C PRO A 3 9.42 -60.18 -60.87
N LEU A 4 9.59 -59.62 -59.65
CA LEU A 4 9.12 -59.97 -58.29
C LEU A 4 8.78 -58.69 -57.49
N ILE A 5 8.42 -58.84 -56.22
CA ILE A 5 8.05 -57.79 -55.25
C ILE A 5 8.97 -57.91 -54.03
N TYR A 6 9.45 -56.78 -53.47
CA TYR A 6 9.76 -56.71 -52.05
C TYR A 6 9.25 -55.38 -51.46
N ARG A 7 8.40 -55.48 -50.44
CA ARG A 7 7.89 -54.33 -49.69
C ARG A 7 8.78 -54.09 -48.48
N TYR A 8 9.25 -52.85 -48.30
CA TYR A 8 9.75 -52.37 -47.01
C TYR A 8 8.89 -51.20 -46.56
N ALA A 9 8.20 -51.37 -45.43
CA ALA A 9 7.44 -50.30 -44.81
C ALA A 9 8.38 -49.47 -43.93
N PHE A 10 8.60 -48.21 -44.29
CA PHE A 10 9.33 -47.26 -43.45
C PHE A 10 8.38 -46.69 -42.40
N ALA A 11 8.45 -47.19 -41.16
CA ALA A 11 7.80 -46.57 -40.01
C ALA A 11 8.60 -45.33 -39.60
N CYS A 12 8.10 -44.15 -39.91
CA CYS A 12 8.73 -42.89 -39.50
C CYS A 12 8.18 -42.43 -38.15
N THR A 13 8.87 -42.77 -37.07
CA THR A 13 8.47 -42.43 -35.70
C THR A 13 8.77 -40.95 -35.41
N PHE A 14 7.73 -40.11 -35.32
CA PHE A 14 7.88 -38.73 -34.84
C PHE A 14 8.16 -38.73 -33.34
N ALA A 15 9.40 -38.47 -32.95
CA ALA A 15 9.77 -38.19 -31.57
C ALA A 15 9.47 -36.72 -31.23
N ALA A 16 8.31 -36.46 -30.62
CA ALA A 16 7.96 -35.14 -30.10
C ALA A 16 8.68 -34.89 -28.76
N SER A 17 9.82 -34.22 -28.82
CA SER A 17 10.59 -33.81 -27.63
C SER A 17 9.89 -32.69 -26.86
N PHE A 18 9.00 -33.05 -25.92
CA PHE A 18 8.43 -32.11 -24.95
C PHE A 18 9.48 -31.66 -23.94
N ALA A 19 10.27 -30.66 -24.30
CA ALA A 19 11.11 -29.92 -23.36
C ALA A 19 10.20 -29.13 -22.39
N HIS A 20 9.88 -29.73 -21.25
CA HIS A 20 9.30 -29.00 -20.13
C HIS A 20 10.34 -28.00 -19.63
N ALA A 21 10.16 -26.73 -19.98
CA ALA A 21 10.90 -25.65 -19.36
C ALA A 21 10.52 -25.61 -17.87
N LEU A 22 11.40 -26.15 -17.02
CA LEU A 22 11.32 -25.98 -15.57
C LEU A 22 11.48 -24.48 -15.28
N SER A 23 10.36 -23.80 -15.10
CA SER A 23 10.33 -22.46 -14.54
C SER A 23 10.90 -22.54 -13.11
N ILE A 24 12.17 -22.17 -12.97
CA ILE A 24 12.78 -21.92 -11.67
C ILE A 24 12.07 -20.67 -11.13
N SER A 25 11.03 -20.91 -10.33
CA SER A 25 10.37 -19.85 -9.58
C SER A 25 11.38 -19.29 -8.58
N ASN A 26 12.06 -18.20 -8.96
CA ASN A 26 12.78 -17.34 -8.03
C ASN A 26 11.76 -16.85 -6.99
N ARG A 27 11.64 -17.56 -5.87
CA ARG A 27 10.97 -17.02 -4.68
C ARG A 27 11.74 -15.77 -4.29
N ALA A 28 11.05 -14.63 -4.27
CA ALA A 28 11.62 -13.40 -3.75
C ALA A 28 12.15 -13.67 -2.33
N THR A 29 13.41 -13.31 -2.07
CA THR A 29 14.00 -13.41 -0.74
C THR A 29 13.18 -12.54 0.20
N ILE A 30 12.63 -13.15 1.26
CA ILE A 30 11.93 -12.42 2.31
C ILE A 30 12.97 -12.03 3.36
N THR A 31 13.12 -10.72 3.59
CA THR A 31 14.08 -10.16 4.55
C THR A 31 13.31 -9.43 5.64
N GLN A 32 13.55 -9.77 6.90
CA GLN A 32 12.99 -9.01 8.02
C GLN A 32 13.72 -7.67 8.15
N LEU A 33 12.97 -6.58 8.20
CA LEU A 33 13.48 -5.22 8.40
C LEU A 33 13.21 -4.70 9.81
N SER A 34 12.11 -5.14 10.43
CA SER A 34 11.76 -4.81 11.81
C SER A 34 11.10 -6.01 12.50
N ASN A 35 11.37 -6.17 13.79
CA ASN A 35 10.87 -7.28 14.60
C ASN A 35 9.74 -6.91 15.57
N GLY A 36 9.38 -5.62 15.65
CA GLY A 36 8.30 -5.13 16.51
C GLY A 36 8.59 -5.16 18.01
N THR A 37 9.85 -5.24 18.43
CA THR A 37 10.24 -5.11 19.86
C THR A 37 10.51 -3.66 20.26
N THR A 38 10.95 -2.83 19.32
CA THR A 38 11.18 -1.39 19.46
C THR A 38 10.69 -0.67 18.20
N ILE A 39 10.57 0.66 18.25
CA ILE A 39 10.40 1.45 17.03
C ILE A 39 11.70 1.44 16.22
N GLU A 40 11.60 1.11 14.94
CA GLU A 40 12.71 0.97 13.99
C GLU A 40 12.45 1.84 12.75
N TYR A 41 13.53 2.24 12.09
CA TYR A 41 13.52 3.12 10.91
C TYR A 41 14.54 2.62 9.90
N GLY A 42 14.32 2.92 8.62
CA GLY A 42 15.33 2.72 7.60
C GLY A 42 14.90 3.21 6.23
N GLU A 43 15.79 3.06 5.26
CA GLU A 43 15.51 3.35 3.86
C GLU A 43 14.85 2.13 3.19
N THR A 44 14.03 2.38 2.19
CA THR A 44 13.34 1.31 1.44
C THR A 44 14.30 0.62 0.46
N GLY A 45 15.30 1.36 -0.05
CA GLY A 45 16.11 0.92 -1.19
C GLY A 45 15.26 0.69 -2.46
N VAL A 46 14.18 1.45 -2.63
CA VAL A 46 13.44 1.60 -3.88
C VAL A 46 13.95 2.88 -4.56
N PRO A 47 14.39 2.84 -5.84
CA PRO A 47 14.77 4.05 -6.56
C PRO A 47 13.57 4.99 -6.72
N ASP A 48 13.77 6.24 -6.31
CA ASP A 48 12.92 7.43 -6.43
C ASP A 48 11.50 7.38 -5.82
N GLY A 49 11.17 8.41 -5.03
CA GLY A 49 9.81 8.76 -4.63
C GLY A 49 9.25 8.09 -3.37
N ILE A 50 9.82 6.95 -2.92
CA ILE A 50 9.46 6.28 -1.64
C ILE A 50 10.74 5.97 -0.85
N LYS A 51 11.13 6.89 0.01
CA LYS A 51 12.45 7.00 0.64
C LYS A 51 12.61 6.13 1.90
N GLU A 52 11.70 6.30 2.85
CA GLU A 52 11.87 5.87 4.24
C GLU A 52 10.73 4.93 4.69
N TRP A 53 11.01 4.10 5.69
CA TRP A 53 10.00 3.37 6.46
C TRP A 53 10.20 3.58 7.97
N GLN A 54 9.10 3.50 8.70
CA GLN A 54 9.02 3.57 10.15
C GLN A 54 8.12 2.42 10.63
N SER A 55 8.59 1.61 11.57
CA SER A 55 7.88 0.42 12.07
C SER A 55 7.92 0.34 13.59
N THR A 56 6.77 0.16 14.23
CA THR A 56 6.67 -0.30 15.62
C THR A 56 6.32 -1.78 15.72
N GLY A 57 5.94 -2.42 14.61
CA GLY A 57 5.59 -3.84 14.53
C GLY A 57 6.52 -4.63 13.62
N ILE A 58 6.02 -5.73 13.05
CA ILE A 58 6.84 -6.63 12.23
C ILE A 58 6.76 -6.18 10.76
N LEU A 59 7.92 -5.88 10.18
CA LEU A 59 8.06 -5.47 8.78
C LEU A 59 9.01 -6.41 8.04
N TYR A 60 8.56 -6.95 6.91
CA TYR A 60 9.38 -7.69 5.95
C TYR A 60 9.43 -6.96 4.61
N LYS A 61 10.58 -7.04 3.92
CA LYS A 61 10.70 -6.84 2.47
C LYS A 61 10.51 -8.19 1.80
N GLY A 62 9.58 -8.27 0.85
CA GLY A 62 9.01 -9.52 0.32
C GLY A 62 7.81 -10.02 1.12
N CYS A 63 6.90 -10.74 0.45
CA CYS A 63 5.65 -11.24 1.05
C CYS A 63 5.49 -12.73 0.79
N SER A 64 5.10 -13.47 1.83
CA SER A 64 4.68 -14.88 1.72
C SER A 64 3.21 -15.02 1.32
N ASN A 65 2.38 -14.01 1.57
CA ASN A 65 0.95 -14.00 1.25
C ASN A 65 0.71 -13.79 -0.25
N THR A 66 0.47 -14.87 -0.98
CA THR A 66 0.15 -14.84 -2.41
C THR A 66 -1.18 -14.13 -2.73
N ALA A 67 -2.11 -14.01 -1.78
CA ALA A 67 -3.37 -13.29 -1.99
C ALA A 67 -3.17 -11.77 -2.14
N ALA A 68 -2.03 -11.24 -1.70
CA ALA A 68 -1.71 -9.82 -1.88
C ALA A 68 -1.41 -9.46 -3.34
N ALA A 69 -0.92 -10.40 -4.19
CA ALA A 69 -0.63 -10.16 -5.61
C ALA A 69 0.20 -8.88 -5.91
N ILE A 70 1.13 -8.55 -5.01
CA ILE A 70 2.13 -7.48 -5.13
C ILE A 70 3.49 -8.12 -5.36
N SER A 71 4.28 -7.63 -6.32
CA SER A 71 5.52 -8.26 -6.78
C SER A 71 6.72 -7.81 -5.95
N ASN A 72 6.94 -6.49 -5.91
CA ASN A 72 7.97 -5.82 -5.11
C ASN A 72 7.28 -5.23 -3.88
N CYS A 73 7.12 -6.05 -2.83
CA CYS A 73 6.24 -5.73 -1.71
C CYS A 73 6.95 -5.66 -0.36
N TYR A 74 6.26 -5.05 0.58
CA TYR A 74 6.54 -5.05 2.01
C TYR A 74 5.34 -5.67 2.72
N ASN A 75 5.57 -6.56 3.68
CA ASN A 75 4.52 -7.15 4.50
C ASN A 75 4.57 -6.54 5.91
N LEU A 76 3.41 -6.07 6.37
CA LEU A 76 3.21 -5.24 7.56
C LEU A 76 2.30 -6.01 8.51
N THR A 77 2.77 -6.31 9.73
CA THR A 77 1.95 -6.94 10.77
C THR A 77 2.04 -6.17 12.09
N LEU A 78 0.88 -5.68 12.55
CA LEU A 78 0.69 -5.08 13.88
C LEU A 78 -0.11 -6.01 14.79
N THR A 79 0.32 -6.17 16.04
CA THR A 79 -0.31 -7.02 17.09
C THR A 79 -1.71 -6.56 17.49
N SER A 80 -2.53 -7.51 17.96
CA SER A 80 -3.83 -7.25 18.59
C SER A 80 -3.73 -6.76 20.04
N ASN A 81 -2.57 -6.86 20.68
CA ASN A 81 -2.41 -6.35 22.05
C ASN A 81 -2.29 -4.82 22.03
N PRO A 82 -3.23 -4.06 22.64
CA PRO A 82 -3.19 -2.60 22.64
C PRO A 82 -2.04 -2.00 23.47
N ASN A 83 -1.25 -2.81 24.17
CA ASN A 83 -0.11 -2.37 24.99
C ASN A 83 1.26 -2.74 24.40
N GLU A 84 1.28 -3.33 23.20
CA GLU A 84 2.50 -3.75 22.50
C GLU A 84 2.66 -2.99 21.18
N GLN A 85 3.90 -2.96 20.66
CA GLN A 85 4.24 -2.32 19.37
C GLN A 85 3.85 -0.84 19.34
N LEU A 86 4.00 -0.16 20.48
CA LEU A 86 3.61 1.23 20.65
C LEU A 86 4.68 2.19 20.10
N ASP A 87 4.24 3.30 19.54
CA ASP A 87 5.10 4.45 19.29
C ASP A 87 5.45 5.13 20.63
N PRO A 88 6.75 5.17 21.02
CA PRO A 88 7.17 5.74 22.30
C PRO A 88 6.95 7.26 22.39
N ASN A 89 6.75 7.96 21.27
CA ASN A 89 6.51 9.40 21.29
C ASN A 89 5.08 9.78 21.71
N PHE A 90 4.17 8.80 21.85
CA PHE A 90 2.73 9.06 22.05
C PHE A 90 2.11 8.21 23.16
N LEU A 91 2.79 8.07 24.30
CA LEU A 91 2.32 7.28 25.44
C LEU A 91 0.97 7.75 26.04
N SER A 92 0.59 9.02 25.86
CA SER A 92 -0.72 9.56 26.28
C SER A 92 -1.86 9.27 25.30
N SER A 93 -1.54 8.81 24.09
CA SER A 93 -2.48 8.45 23.03
C SER A 93 -1.89 7.28 22.24
N PRO A 94 -1.85 6.07 22.84
CA PRO A 94 -1.06 4.96 22.34
C PRO A 94 -1.52 4.51 20.96
N ARG A 95 -0.53 4.20 20.12
CA ARG A 95 -0.71 3.99 18.69
C ARG A 95 0.36 3.06 18.15
N GLN A 96 -0.02 2.29 17.14
CA GLN A 96 0.84 1.35 16.42
C GLN A 96 1.00 1.85 14.98
N ARG A 97 2.20 1.74 14.41
CA ARG A 97 2.45 2.15 13.02
C ARG A 97 3.40 1.21 12.28
N ILE A 98 3.10 0.96 11.01
CA ILE A 98 4.11 0.62 10.01
C ILE A 98 3.77 1.46 8.77
N GLU A 99 4.62 2.45 8.48
CA GLU A 99 4.39 3.42 7.41
C GLU A 99 5.61 3.53 6.52
N LEU A 100 5.38 3.64 5.21
CA LEU A 100 6.37 4.08 4.23
C LEU A 100 6.10 5.55 3.90
N ARG A 101 7.17 6.29 3.62
CA ARG A 101 7.19 7.73 3.40
C ARG A 101 7.88 8.06 2.08
N GLY A 102 7.25 8.92 1.29
CA GLY A 102 7.85 9.56 0.11
C GLY A 102 8.79 10.70 0.47
N ASP A 103 9.49 11.22 -0.53
CA ASP A 103 10.38 12.36 -0.36
C ASP A 103 9.63 13.62 0.11
N SER A 104 10.35 14.53 0.78
CA SER A 104 9.82 15.86 1.09
C SER A 104 9.82 16.72 -0.16
N HIS A 105 8.67 17.28 -0.50
CA HIS A 105 8.46 18.07 -1.70
C HIS A 105 8.12 19.51 -1.35
N THR A 106 8.74 20.45 -2.05
CA THR A 106 8.54 21.88 -1.84
C THR A 106 7.23 22.37 -2.45
N SER A 107 6.63 23.40 -1.85
CA SER A 107 5.45 24.10 -2.40
C SER A 107 5.54 24.39 -3.91
N GLY A 108 4.47 24.10 -4.65
CA GLY A 108 4.34 24.28 -6.10
C GLY A 108 4.80 23.11 -6.97
N SER A 109 5.56 22.15 -6.42
CA SER A 109 6.00 20.96 -7.16
C SER A 109 4.87 19.92 -7.32
N SER A 110 4.87 19.20 -8.45
CA SER A 110 3.80 18.28 -8.84
C SER A 110 4.31 16.88 -9.16
N TYR A 111 3.59 15.86 -8.68
CA TYR A 111 4.00 14.46 -8.82
C TYR A 111 2.80 13.54 -9.03
N SER A 112 3.08 12.39 -9.65
CA SER A 112 2.19 11.23 -9.60
C SER A 112 2.85 10.09 -8.81
N PHE A 113 2.05 9.49 -7.93
CA PHE A 113 2.40 8.29 -7.16
C PHE A 113 1.41 7.18 -7.49
N GLN A 114 1.90 5.95 -7.60
CA GLN A 114 1.04 4.77 -7.53
C GLN A 114 1.66 3.71 -6.64
N TRP A 115 0.81 2.96 -5.97
CA TRP A 115 1.19 1.79 -5.19
C TRP A 115 0.04 0.80 -5.12
N LYS A 116 0.37 -0.48 -4.95
CA LYS A 116 -0.60 -1.47 -4.51
C LYS A 116 -0.65 -1.52 -2.98
N GLN A 117 -1.84 -1.82 -2.46
CA GLN A 117 -2.06 -2.14 -1.06
C GLN A 117 -2.95 -3.38 -0.97
N PHE A 118 -2.74 -4.18 0.08
CA PHE A 118 -3.62 -5.25 0.52
C PHE A 118 -3.84 -5.07 2.02
N LEU A 119 -5.09 -5.15 2.48
CA LEU A 119 -5.45 -5.17 3.89
C LEU A 119 -6.26 -6.44 4.15
N ALA A 120 -5.87 -7.28 5.11
CA ALA A 120 -6.57 -8.54 5.35
C ALA A 120 -8.02 -8.32 5.79
N SER A 121 -8.93 -9.22 5.39
CA SER A 121 -10.34 -9.14 5.77
C SER A 121 -10.61 -9.43 7.25
N SER A 122 -9.61 -9.97 7.97
CA SER A 122 -9.58 -10.14 9.42
C SER A 122 -9.35 -8.83 10.20
N VAL A 123 -8.94 -7.74 9.53
CA VAL A 123 -8.63 -6.48 10.20
C VAL A 123 -9.92 -5.76 10.59
N GLY A 124 -10.19 -5.74 11.89
CA GLY A 124 -11.26 -4.97 12.51
C GLY A 124 -10.92 -3.48 12.64
N THR A 125 -11.97 -2.67 12.77
CA THR A 125 -11.89 -1.21 12.90
C THR A 125 -12.77 -0.73 14.05
N SER A 126 -12.59 0.53 14.47
CA SER A 126 -13.36 1.16 15.55
C SER A 126 -13.70 2.61 15.20
N THR A 127 -14.15 3.39 16.18
CA THR A 127 -14.32 4.85 16.06
C THR A 127 -13.00 5.62 16.21
N HIS A 128 -11.91 4.95 16.59
CA HIS A 128 -10.57 5.55 16.69
C HIS A 128 -9.88 5.59 15.30
N PHE A 129 -8.92 6.50 15.13
CA PHE A 129 -8.24 6.68 13.84
C PHE A 129 -7.48 5.43 13.40
N PHE A 130 -7.46 5.20 12.08
CA PHE A 130 -6.66 4.17 11.43
C PHE A 130 -6.34 4.64 10.00
N HIS A 131 -5.24 5.37 9.86
CA HIS A 131 -4.75 5.88 8.59
C HIS A 131 -4.09 4.76 7.76
N LEU A 132 -4.45 4.69 6.49
CA LEU A 132 -3.86 3.84 5.46
C LEU A 132 -3.01 4.63 4.45
N MET A 133 -3.35 5.91 4.27
CA MET A 133 -2.63 6.89 3.45
C MET A 133 -2.74 8.26 4.11
N GLN A 134 -1.69 9.08 4.03
CA GLN A 134 -1.70 10.49 4.44
C GLN A 134 -0.96 11.34 3.40
N VAL A 135 -1.54 12.45 2.95
CA VAL A 135 -0.76 13.63 2.52
C VAL A 135 -0.42 14.37 3.80
N PHE A 136 0.87 14.53 4.10
CA PHE A 136 1.35 15.05 5.38
C PHE A 136 2.10 16.37 5.18
N ASP A 137 1.74 17.39 5.98
CA ASP A 137 2.41 18.68 6.04
C ASP A 137 3.56 18.59 7.05
N GLU A 138 4.80 18.74 6.58
CA GLU A 138 5.99 18.69 7.42
C GLU A 138 6.18 19.97 8.24
N THR A 139 5.59 21.08 7.79
CA THR A 139 5.67 22.40 8.47
C THR A 139 4.64 22.50 9.60
N ALA A 140 3.44 21.95 9.38
CA ALA A 140 2.36 21.93 10.37
C ALA A 140 2.36 20.68 11.30
N ASP A 141 3.26 19.71 11.05
CA ASP A 141 3.33 18.40 11.72
C ASP A 141 1.96 17.67 11.78
N GLY A 142 1.28 17.60 10.64
CA GLY A 142 -0.07 17.04 10.59
C GLY A 142 -0.51 16.54 9.22
N PRO A 143 -1.49 15.61 9.17
CA PRO A 143 -2.11 15.21 7.92
C PRO A 143 -2.95 16.35 7.34
N VAL A 144 -2.89 16.51 6.02
CA VAL A 144 -3.75 17.38 5.22
C VAL A 144 -4.95 16.60 4.69
N VAL A 145 -4.70 15.39 4.16
CA VAL A 145 -5.73 14.46 3.68
C VAL A 145 -5.34 13.06 4.10
N THR A 146 -6.28 12.27 4.63
CA THR A 146 -6.07 10.86 4.95
C THR A 146 -7.08 9.94 4.27
N LEU A 147 -6.68 8.68 4.09
CA LEU A 147 -7.58 7.55 3.84
C LEU A 147 -7.63 6.69 5.09
N ASP A 148 -8.82 6.53 5.67
CA ASP A 148 -9.02 5.94 6.99
C ASP A 148 -9.89 4.68 6.93
N ALA A 149 -9.52 3.66 7.71
CA ALA A 149 -10.30 2.44 7.95
C ALA A 149 -11.01 2.52 9.30
N VAL A 150 -12.18 3.16 9.33
CA VAL A 150 -12.90 3.52 10.56
C VAL A 150 -14.37 3.09 10.52
N SER A 151 -14.87 2.54 11.62
CA SER A 151 -16.28 2.12 11.80
C SER A 151 -16.83 1.26 10.65
N ASN A 152 -16.03 0.28 10.22
CA ASN A 152 -16.26 -0.62 9.07
C ASN A 152 -16.44 0.08 7.72
N LYS A 153 -15.87 1.28 7.58
CA LYS A 153 -15.82 2.04 6.34
C LYS A 153 -14.38 2.36 5.94
N LEU A 154 -14.15 2.44 4.64
CA LEU A 154 -13.02 3.14 4.06
C LEU A 154 -13.49 4.57 3.76
N SER A 155 -12.86 5.58 4.35
CA SER A 155 -13.30 6.99 4.25
C SER A 155 -12.13 7.92 3.97
N ILE A 156 -12.35 8.97 3.18
CA ILE A 156 -11.43 10.11 3.18
C ILE A 156 -11.73 11.00 4.37
N LYS A 157 -10.71 11.70 4.86
CA LYS A 157 -10.87 12.87 5.70
C LYS A 157 -9.92 13.97 5.24
N ASP A 158 -10.44 15.16 5.00
CA ASP A 158 -9.65 16.35 4.69
C ASP A 158 -9.58 17.26 5.94
N TYR A 159 -8.39 17.72 6.25
CA TYR A 159 -8.04 18.50 7.44
C TYR A 159 -7.70 19.95 7.10
N ALA A 160 -7.62 20.33 5.82
CA ALA A 160 -7.34 21.70 5.44
C ALA A 160 -8.50 22.63 5.85
N THR A 161 -8.17 23.79 6.41
CA THR A 161 -9.11 24.71 7.07
C THR A 161 -10.25 25.19 6.15
N ASP A 162 -9.97 25.34 4.86
CA ASP A 162 -10.92 25.82 3.84
C ASP A 162 -11.92 24.76 3.37
N ARG A 163 -11.63 23.48 3.61
CA ARG A 163 -12.40 22.33 3.11
C ARG A 163 -12.49 21.17 4.10
N THR A 164 -12.44 21.49 5.40
CA THR A 164 -12.45 20.52 6.50
C THR A 164 -13.61 19.53 6.36
N ASP A 165 -13.33 18.25 6.57
CA ASP A 165 -14.25 17.13 6.37
C ASP A 165 -14.93 17.11 4.98
N CYS A 166 -14.24 17.63 3.97
CA CYS A 166 -14.75 17.80 2.61
C CYS A 166 -16.11 18.54 2.58
N GLY A 167 -16.30 19.53 3.47
CA GLY A 167 -17.57 20.22 3.64
C GLY A 167 -18.70 19.35 4.21
N GLY A 168 -18.36 18.30 4.98
CA GLY A 168 -19.29 17.29 5.50
C GLY A 168 -19.69 16.21 4.49
N THR A 169 -18.95 16.09 3.38
CA THR A 169 -19.30 15.20 2.25
C THR A 169 -18.16 14.27 1.82
N CYS A 170 -17.19 14.00 2.69
CA CYS A 170 -16.05 13.15 2.32
C CYS A 170 -16.49 11.77 1.80
N PRO A 171 -15.91 11.29 0.68
CA PRO A 171 -16.28 10.01 0.09
C PRO A 171 -15.95 8.87 1.05
N SER A 172 -16.89 7.93 1.17
CA SER A 172 -16.80 6.79 2.08
C SER A 172 -17.54 5.58 1.51
N VAL A 173 -16.99 4.38 1.70
CA VAL A 173 -17.57 3.10 1.26
C VAL A 173 -17.42 2.04 2.35
N ALA A 174 -18.18 0.95 2.28
CA ALA A 174 -18.01 -0.19 3.18
C ALA A 174 -16.59 -0.77 3.06
N LEU A 175 -15.94 -1.07 4.19
CA LEU A 175 -14.57 -1.61 4.22
C LEU A 175 -14.44 -2.96 3.50
N THR A 176 -15.52 -3.73 3.42
CA THR A 176 -15.63 -4.99 2.65
C THR A 176 -15.43 -4.82 1.14
N ASN A 177 -15.49 -3.58 0.62
CA ASN A 177 -15.17 -3.27 -0.77
C ASN A 177 -13.66 -3.06 -1.00
N TYR A 178 -12.86 -3.07 0.08
CA TYR A 178 -11.44 -2.73 0.10
C TYR A 178 -10.57 -3.83 0.73
N ASN A 179 -10.99 -4.42 1.85
CA ASN A 179 -10.23 -5.46 2.53
C ASN A 179 -10.41 -6.84 1.86
N GLY A 180 -9.47 -7.75 2.10
CA GLY A 180 -9.41 -9.08 1.47
C GLY A 180 -9.05 -9.08 -0.02
N ILE A 181 -8.82 -7.91 -0.63
CA ILE A 181 -8.40 -7.74 -2.02
C ILE A 181 -7.16 -6.84 -2.12
N THR A 182 -6.47 -6.93 -3.25
CA THR A 182 -5.43 -5.97 -3.63
C THR A 182 -6.08 -4.75 -4.29
N THR A 183 -5.73 -3.56 -3.81
CA THR A 183 -6.11 -2.28 -4.41
C THR A 183 -4.91 -1.63 -5.09
N LEU A 184 -5.17 -0.95 -6.20
CA LEU A 184 -4.23 -0.01 -6.82
C LEU A 184 -4.66 1.40 -6.42
N HIS A 185 -3.74 2.11 -5.79
CA HIS A 185 -3.84 3.49 -5.42
C HIS A 185 -3.11 4.32 -6.48
N SER A 186 -3.77 5.34 -7.00
CA SER A 186 -3.19 6.29 -7.96
C SER A 186 -3.45 7.70 -7.43
N MET A 187 -2.38 8.51 -7.34
CA MET A 187 -2.41 9.88 -6.87
C MET A 187 -1.70 10.79 -7.89
N THR A 188 -2.26 11.96 -8.10
CA THR A 188 -1.58 13.13 -8.64
C THR A 188 -1.75 14.26 -7.64
N VAL A 189 -0.66 14.90 -7.25
CA VAL A 189 -0.67 15.96 -6.23
C VAL A 189 0.26 17.09 -6.65
N THR A 190 -0.20 18.32 -6.48
CA THR A 190 0.64 19.53 -6.44
C THR A 190 0.72 19.94 -4.98
N PHE A 191 1.91 19.97 -4.40
CA PHE A 191 2.10 20.30 -2.98
C PHE A 191 2.04 21.82 -2.72
N GLY A 192 1.77 22.19 -1.47
CA GLY A 192 1.82 23.58 -0.99
C GLY A 192 0.47 24.30 -0.88
N PRO A 193 0.46 25.59 -0.45
CA PRO A 193 -0.75 26.29 -0.02
C PRO A 193 -1.82 26.51 -1.11
N SER A 194 -1.41 26.47 -2.38
CA SER A 194 -2.28 26.57 -3.55
C SER A 194 -2.23 25.30 -4.41
N GLY A 195 -2.07 24.16 -3.74
CA GLY A 195 -1.92 22.84 -4.35
C GLY A 195 -3.20 22.24 -4.93
N SER A 196 -3.10 20.98 -5.32
CA SER A 196 -4.21 20.17 -5.82
C SER A 196 -3.98 18.69 -5.53
N LEU A 197 -5.07 17.92 -5.47
CA LEU A 197 -5.05 16.47 -5.30
C LEU A 197 -6.06 15.83 -6.24
N SER A 198 -5.66 14.78 -6.93
CA SER A 198 -6.55 13.78 -7.50
C SER A 198 -6.10 12.41 -7.03
N TYR A 199 -6.98 11.71 -6.31
CA TYR A 199 -6.68 10.44 -5.66
C TYR A 199 -7.75 9.41 -5.96
N LYS A 200 -7.32 8.20 -6.31
CA LYS A 200 -8.20 7.09 -6.68
C LYS A 200 -7.72 5.78 -6.07
N VAL A 201 -8.66 5.03 -5.52
CA VAL A 201 -8.48 3.63 -5.08
C VAL A 201 -9.31 2.75 -6.02
N THR A 202 -8.66 1.76 -6.63
CA THR A 202 -9.29 0.78 -7.52
C THR A 202 -9.00 -0.64 -7.08
N ASN A 203 -9.84 -1.60 -7.44
CA ASN A 203 -9.50 -3.02 -7.33
C ASN A 203 -8.40 -3.34 -8.36
N ALA A 204 -7.23 -3.79 -7.92
CA ALA A 204 -6.06 -3.97 -8.79
C ALA A 204 -6.24 -5.08 -9.84
N LYS A 205 -7.22 -5.98 -9.67
CA LYS A 205 -7.51 -7.08 -10.60
C LYS A 205 -8.56 -6.70 -11.65
N SER A 206 -9.59 -5.92 -11.29
CA SER A 206 -10.70 -5.58 -12.18
C SER A 206 -10.68 -4.13 -12.70
N GLY A 207 -9.86 -3.25 -12.13
CA GLY A 207 -9.83 -1.82 -12.44
C GLY A 207 -11.04 -1.03 -11.91
N ALA A 208 -12.00 -1.69 -11.25
CA ALA A 208 -13.20 -1.04 -10.71
C ALA A 208 -12.84 -0.02 -9.62
N THR A 209 -13.38 1.20 -9.73
CA THR A 209 -13.22 2.25 -8.71
C THR A 209 -13.89 1.82 -7.41
N ILE A 210 -13.13 1.88 -6.30
CA ILE A 210 -13.63 1.65 -4.93
C ILE A 210 -13.93 3.00 -4.28
N LEU A 211 -13.01 3.95 -4.40
CA LEU A 211 -13.12 5.31 -3.86
C LEU A 211 -12.35 6.29 -4.75
N SER A 212 -12.82 7.52 -4.85
CA SER A 212 -12.11 8.61 -5.52
C SER A 212 -12.35 9.92 -4.79
N TYR A 213 -11.33 10.78 -4.74
CA TYR A 213 -11.39 12.11 -4.16
C TYR A 213 -10.52 13.07 -4.97
N SER A 214 -10.98 14.31 -5.12
CA SER A 214 -10.18 15.38 -5.71
C SER A 214 -10.45 16.70 -4.97
N ALA A 215 -9.42 17.51 -4.84
CA ALA A 215 -9.49 18.80 -4.13
C ALA A 215 -8.47 19.80 -4.70
N THR A 216 -8.70 21.07 -4.44
CA THR A 216 -7.79 22.20 -4.73
C THR A 216 -7.62 23.04 -3.48
N GLY A 217 -6.49 23.73 -3.35
CA GLY A 217 -6.12 24.47 -2.14
C GLY A 217 -4.96 23.80 -1.41
N ALA A 218 -4.75 24.14 -0.14
CA ALA A 218 -3.56 23.72 0.60
C ALA A 218 -3.35 22.19 0.61
N MET A 219 -2.24 21.74 0.01
CA MET A 219 -1.70 20.38 0.08
C MET A 219 -0.37 20.42 0.84
N GLY A 220 -0.43 20.99 2.04
CA GLY A 220 0.70 21.30 2.91
C GLY A 220 1.19 22.74 2.82
N GLY A 221 2.13 23.10 3.68
CA GLY A 221 2.84 24.37 3.72
C GLY A 221 4.05 24.41 2.78
N ASP A 222 5.22 24.75 3.31
CA ASP A 222 6.44 24.88 2.50
C ASP A 222 7.06 23.53 2.10
N SER A 223 6.87 22.51 2.93
CA SER A 223 7.27 21.12 2.69
C SER A 223 6.15 20.14 3.05
N ALA A 224 5.90 19.17 2.17
CA ALA A 224 4.90 18.11 2.37
C ALA A 224 5.30 16.81 1.66
N TYR A 225 4.70 15.69 2.06
CA TYR A 225 5.04 14.37 1.53
C TYR A 225 3.90 13.36 1.63
N LEU A 226 3.99 12.28 0.86
CA LEU A 226 3.08 11.14 0.92
C LEU A 226 3.52 10.14 2.02
N LYS A 227 2.56 9.60 2.78
CA LYS A 227 2.72 8.41 3.61
C LYS A 227 1.66 7.37 3.26
N PHE A 228 1.98 6.08 3.43
CA PHE A 228 0.98 5.01 3.42
C PHE A 228 1.46 3.78 4.18
N GLY A 229 0.53 2.89 4.52
CA GLY A 229 0.80 1.68 5.30
C GLY A 229 -0.36 1.41 6.26
N THR A 230 -0.05 1.22 7.53
CA THR A 230 -1.04 1.02 8.60
C THR A 230 -0.63 1.81 9.86
N TYR A 231 -1.40 2.85 10.22
CA TYR A 231 -1.13 3.67 11.38
C TYR A 231 -2.42 3.92 12.17
N ARG A 232 -2.51 3.38 13.39
CA ARG A 232 -3.76 3.31 14.16
C ARG A 232 -3.59 3.60 15.63
N ALA A 233 -4.60 4.23 16.23
CA ALA A 233 -4.77 4.23 17.68
C ALA A 233 -5.03 2.80 18.17
N THR A 234 -4.49 2.46 19.35
CA THR A 234 -4.79 1.19 20.01
C THR A 234 -6.07 1.29 20.83
N PHE A 235 -6.84 0.20 20.90
CA PHE A 235 -8.05 0.11 21.71
C PHE A 235 -8.31 -1.32 22.19
N THR A 236 -9.00 -1.47 23.32
CA THR A 236 -9.37 -2.78 23.86
C THR A 236 -10.23 -3.55 22.88
N GLY A 237 -9.84 -4.79 22.56
CA GLY A 237 -10.54 -5.64 21.59
C GLY A 237 -10.17 -5.41 20.13
N MET A 238 -9.13 -4.63 19.84
CA MET A 238 -8.58 -4.52 18.48
C MET A 238 -8.04 -5.85 17.95
N THR A 239 -8.13 -6.05 16.64
CA THR A 239 -7.51 -7.21 15.97
C THR A 239 -6.05 -6.92 15.60
N ALA A 240 -5.32 -7.95 15.18
CA ALA A 240 -4.10 -7.74 14.41
C ALA A 240 -4.42 -6.92 13.12
N SER A 241 -3.43 -6.21 12.61
CA SER A 241 -3.49 -5.58 11.29
C SER A 241 -2.43 -6.19 10.39
N ASP A 242 -2.86 -7.10 9.52
CA ASP A 242 -2.03 -7.69 8.48
C ASP A 242 -2.27 -6.99 7.14
N ALA A 243 -1.21 -6.45 6.56
CA ALA A 243 -1.24 -5.71 5.32
C ALA A 243 -0.02 -6.01 4.44
N ALA A 244 -0.10 -5.57 3.19
CA ALA A 244 1.07 -5.45 2.32
C ALA A 244 0.95 -4.19 1.46
N VAL A 245 2.08 -3.57 1.14
CA VAL A 245 2.18 -2.48 0.14
C VAL A 245 3.33 -2.74 -0.81
N GLY A 246 3.30 -2.18 -2.02
CA GLY A 246 4.38 -2.37 -2.98
C GLY A 246 4.02 -2.03 -4.42
N ASP A 247 4.82 -2.53 -5.36
CA ASP A 247 4.71 -2.20 -6.80
C ASP A 247 4.62 -0.68 -7.03
N PHE A 248 5.53 0.06 -6.37
CA PHE A 248 5.57 1.52 -6.37
C PHE A 248 5.96 2.08 -7.74
N THR A 249 5.33 3.20 -8.12
CA THR A 249 5.78 4.06 -9.23
C THR A 249 5.68 5.52 -8.82
N TYR A 250 6.67 6.32 -9.20
CA TYR A 250 6.75 7.75 -8.93
C TYR A 250 7.14 8.50 -10.21
N THR A 251 6.65 9.71 -10.41
CA THR A 251 6.95 10.57 -11.56
C THR A 251 6.73 12.04 -11.20
N GLU A 252 7.72 12.90 -11.46
CA GLU A 252 7.59 14.35 -11.44
C GLU A 252 6.87 14.84 -12.72
N LEU A 253 6.02 15.87 -12.59
CA LEU A 253 5.06 16.31 -13.63
C LEU A 253 5.31 17.74 -14.14
#